data_AF-A0A2T5I920-F1
#
_entry.id   AF-A0A2T5I920-F1
#
_cell.length_a   1.000
_cell.length_b   1.000
_cell.length_c   1.000
_cell.angle_alpha   90.00
_cell.angle_beta   90.00
_cell.angle_gamma   90.00
#
_symmetry.space_group_name_H-M   'P 1'
#
loop_
_entity.id
_entity.type
_entity.pdbx_description
1 polymer ?
#
loop_
_entity_poly.entity_id
_entity_poly.type
_entity_poly.pdbx_seq_one_letter_code
_entity_poly.pdbx_strand_id
1 'polypeptide(L)'
;MKTVKTVLAGIGAAVLFSMGPSTIAQAQSGLISVDIRNVANNIAKNINVDVSQIPVTVQAPVSVAATVCNIAADVLGTQAASGTGSCTAKSTSSALDQIVLEQIKGTTQR
;
A
#
# COMPACT_ATOMS: atom_id res chain seq x y z
N MET A 1 40.23 33.88 55.04
CA MET A 1 38.97 34.64 55.25
C MET A 1 38.38 34.85 53.86
N LYS A 2 37.18 34.45 53.46
CA LYS A 2 35.93 34.19 54.19
C LYS A 2 35.09 33.20 53.36
N THR A 3 34.58 32.20 54.04
CA THR A 3 33.63 31.17 53.61
C THR A 3 32.31 31.79 53.13
N VAL A 4 31.72 31.28 52.05
CA VAL A 4 30.28 31.42 51.78
C VAL A 4 29.69 30.07 51.36
N LYS A 5 28.67 29.67 52.10
CA LYS A 5 28.01 28.36 52.13
C LYS A 5 26.52 28.68 52.20
N THR A 6 25.76 28.52 51.11
CA THR A 6 24.28 28.63 51.07
C THR A 6 23.80 27.97 49.76
N VAL A 7 23.28 26.74 49.73
CA VAL A 7 21.94 26.21 50.14
C VAL A 7 20.85 26.43 49.07
N LEU A 8 20.39 25.29 48.50
CA LEU A 8 19.08 24.88 47.97
C LEU A 8 18.15 25.85 47.20
N ALA A 9 17.85 25.49 45.95
CA ALA A 9 16.52 25.41 45.28
C ALA A 9 16.77 25.01 43.81
N GLY A 10 16.32 23.90 43.25
CA GLY A 10 14.92 23.50 43.12
C GLY A 10 14.39 23.87 41.73
N ILE A 11 14.71 23.10 40.68
CA ILE A 11 13.93 23.08 39.43
C ILE A 11 14.04 21.66 38.84
N GLY A 12 12.95 20.90 38.91
CA GLY A 12 12.85 19.59 38.29
C GLY A 12 12.91 19.72 36.77
N ALA A 13 13.89 19.06 36.15
CA ALA A 13 13.87 18.84 34.71
C ALA A 13 12.93 17.66 34.42
N ALA A 14 11.62 17.93 34.45
CA ALA A 14 10.65 17.06 33.80
C ALA A 14 10.91 17.15 32.29
N VAL A 15 11.65 16.17 31.76
CA VAL A 15 11.74 15.92 30.31
C VAL A 15 10.34 15.55 29.84
N LEU A 16 9.59 16.56 29.41
CA LEU A 16 8.37 16.38 28.62
C LEU A 16 8.81 15.80 27.28
N PHE A 17 8.73 14.47 27.15
CA PHE A 17 8.70 13.81 25.87
C PHE A 17 7.46 14.33 25.13
N SER A 18 7.69 15.31 24.26
CA SER A 18 6.72 15.80 23.29
C SER A 18 6.38 14.65 22.34
N MET A 19 5.38 13.85 22.72
CA MET A 19 4.68 12.95 21.82
C MET A 19 3.87 13.82 20.85
N GLY A 20 4.54 14.32 19.82
CA GLY A 20 3.83 14.85 18.64
C GLY A 20 3.06 13.70 18.00
N PRO A 21 1.79 13.90 17.57
CA PRO A 21 1.08 12.87 16.84
C PRO A 21 1.82 12.62 15.53
N SER A 22 2.43 11.44 15.44
CA SER A 22 2.90 10.86 14.19
C SER A 22 1.69 10.70 13.27
N THR A 23 1.37 11.75 12.50
CA THR A 23 0.53 11.60 11.31
C THR A 23 1.39 10.90 10.27
N ILE A 24 1.56 9.59 10.47
CA ILE A 24 1.90 8.72 9.36
C ILE A 24 0.71 8.89 8.43
N ALA A 25 0.88 9.62 7.34
CA ALA A 25 0.01 9.48 6.19
C ALA A 25 0.08 7.99 5.85
N GLN A 26 -0.91 7.26 6.34
CA GLN A 26 -1.09 5.85 6.05
C GLN A 26 -1.33 5.84 4.55
N ALA A 27 -0.26 5.69 3.77
CA ALA A 27 -0.36 5.07 2.47
C ALA A 27 -1.22 3.83 2.75
N GLN A 28 -2.48 3.85 2.29
CA GLN A 28 -3.43 2.78 2.55
C GLN A 28 -2.81 1.54 1.90
N SER A 29 -2.04 0.80 2.69
CA SER A 29 -1.41 -0.48 2.36
C SER A 29 -2.46 -1.57 2.32
N GLY A 30 -3.61 -1.26 1.72
CA GLY A 30 -4.65 -2.19 1.38
C GLY A 30 -4.29 -2.84 0.06
N LEU A 31 -4.18 -4.17 0.07
CA LEU A 31 -4.29 -4.94 -1.15
C LEU A 31 -5.78 -5.03 -1.49
N ILE A 32 -6.12 -4.77 -2.74
CA ILE A 32 -7.48 -4.98 -3.23
C ILE A 32 -7.50 -6.02 -4.34
N SER A 33 -8.64 -6.68 -4.49
CA SER A 33 -8.86 -7.64 -5.56
C SER A 33 -9.18 -6.91 -6.86
N VAL A 34 -8.26 -6.94 -7.81
CA VAL A 34 -8.45 -6.34 -9.12
C VAL A 34 -8.85 -7.42 -10.11
N ASP A 35 -10.08 -7.33 -10.63
CA ASP A 35 -10.53 -8.15 -11.74
C ASP A 35 -9.87 -7.65 -13.02
N ILE A 36 -9.04 -8.51 -13.61
CA ILE A 36 -8.29 -8.21 -14.82
C ILE A 36 -8.85 -8.95 -16.03
N ARG A 37 -10.02 -9.59 -15.94
CA ARG A 37 -10.57 -10.44 -17.01
C ARG A 37 -10.68 -9.70 -18.34
N ASN A 38 -11.08 -8.43 -18.29
CA ASN A 38 -11.22 -7.59 -19.48
C ASN A 38 -9.87 -7.21 -20.12
N VAL A 39 -8.81 -7.14 -19.32
CA VAL A 39 -7.48 -6.69 -19.75
C VAL A 39 -6.45 -7.83 -19.80
N ALA A 40 -6.80 -9.04 -19.35
CA ALA A 40 -5.91 -10.18 -19.22
C ALA A 40 -5.23 -10.55 -20.53
N ASN A 41 -5.93 -10.45 -21.67
CA ASN A 41 -5.33 -10.69 -22.98
C ASN A 41 -4.21 -9.69 -23.30
N ASN A 42 -4.41 -8.41 -22.94
CA ASN A 42 -3.40 -7.36 -23.15
C ASN A 42 -2.21 -7.57 -22.22
N ILE A 43 -2.45 -7.91 -20.94
CA ILE A 43 -1.39 -8.21 -19.98
C ILE A 43 -0.55 -9.40 -20.47
N ALA A 44 -1.20 -10.49 -20.86
CA ALA A 44 -0.56 -11.69 -21.40
C ALA A 44 0.34 -11.40 -22.59
N LYS A 45 -0.13 -10.55 -23.52
CA LYS A 45 0.69 -10.05 -24.63
C LYS A 45 1.88 -9.21 -24.16
N ASN A 46 1.69 -8.33 -23.18
CA ASN A 46 2.73 -7.44 -22.68
C ASN A 46 3.87 -8.20 -21.99
N ILE A 47 3.55 -9.23 -21.22
CA ILE A 47 4.55 -10.05 -20.50
C ILE A 47 4.91 -11.35 -21.24
N ASN A 48 4.37 -11.54 -22.45
CA ASN A 48 4.58 -12.71 -23.31
C ASN A 48 4.34 -14.06 -22.59
N VAL A 49 3.21 -14.17 -21.90
CA VAL A 49 2.75 -15.41 -21.26
C VAL A 49 1.42 -15.86 -21.85
N ASP A 50 1.07 -17.13 -21.66
CA ASP A 50 -0.24 -17.64 -22.08
C ASP A 50 -1.35 -17.07 -21.19
N VAL A 51 -2.46 -16.65 -21.81
CA VAL A 51 -3.63 -16.10 -21.10
C VAL A 51 -4.22 -17.07 -20.09
N SER A 52 -4.06 -18.38 -20.30
CA SER A 52 -4.57 -19.42 -19.41
C SER A 52 -3.78 -19.49 -18.09
N GLN A 53 -2.55 -18.97 -18.07
CA GLN A 53 -1.75 -18.85 -16.85
C GLN A 53 -2.07 -17.57 -16.08
N ILE A 54 -2.75 -16.60 -16.71
CA ILE A 54 -3.12 -15.36 -16.05
C ILE A 54 -4.34 -15.58 -15.17
N PRO A 55 -4.24 -15.30 -13.86
CA PRO A 55 -5.40 -15.36 -12.98
C PRO A 55 -6.45 -14.30 -13.36
N VAL A 56 -7.73 -14.62 -13.19
CA VAL A 56 -8.84 -13.69 -13.46
C VAL A 56 -8.85 -12.49 -12.51
N THR A 57 -8.37 -12.67 -11.29
CA THR A 57 -8.30 -11.66 -10.24
C THR A 57 -6.92 -11.66 -9.62
N VAL A 58 -6.35 -10.46 -9.40
CA VAL A 58 -5.03 -10.28 -8.79
C VAL A 58 -5.09 -9.34 -7.62
N GLN A 59 -4.15 -9.46 -6.69
CA GLN A 59 -4.05 -8.57 -5.55
C GLN A 59 -3.08 -7.45 -5.92
N ALA A 60 -3.58 -6.22 -5.99
CA ALA A 60 -2.78 -5.05 -6.28
C ALA A 60 -2.95 -3.99 -5.18
N PRO A 61 -1.93 -3.18 -4.93
CA PRO A 61 -2.05 -2.05 -4.01
C PRO A 61 -3.05 -1.03 -4.55
N VAL A 62 -3.77 -0.36 -3.63
CA VAL A 62 -4.79 0.65 -3.94
C VAL A 62 -4.30 1.71 -4.93
N SER A 63 -3.05 2.16 -4.85
CA SER A 63 -2.51 3.19 -5.75
C SER A 63 -2.48 2.75 -7.22
N VAL A 64 -2.00 1.53 -7.48
CA VAL A 64 -1.95 0.95 -8.82
C VAL A 64 -3.36 0.64 -9.29
N ALA A 65 -4.17 0.03 -8.43
CA ALA A 65 -5.53 -0.34 -8.72
C ALA A 65 -6.43 0.86 -9.07
N ALA A 66 -6.29 1.98 -8.36
CA ALA A 66 -6.98 3.24 -8.64
C ALA A 66 -6.73 3.73 -10.07
N THR A 67 -5.47 3.66 -10.51
CA THR A 67 -5.05 4.11 -11.84
C THR A 67 -5.64 3.23 -12.94
N VAL A 68 -5.56 1.90 -12.79
CA VAL A 68 -6.03 0.94 -13.81
C VAL A 68 -7.55 0.76 -13.84
N CYS A 69 -8.21 0.91 -12.69
CA CYS A 69 -9.66 0.84 -12.56
C CYS A 69 -10.34 2.19 -12.85
N ASN A 70 -9.57 3.29 -12.92
CA ASN A 70 -10.07 4.67 -13.06
C ASN A 70 -11.05 5.03 -11.91
N ILE A 71 -10.70 4.66 -10.68
CA ILE A 71 -11.47 4.92 -9.46
C ILE A 71 -10.57 5.69 -8.49
N ALA A 72 -11.15 6.58 -7.69
CA ALA A 72 -10.41 7.29 -6.66
C ALA A 72 -9.77 6.32 -5.65
N ALA A 73 -8.47 6.51 -5.38
CA ALA A 73 -7.70 5.71 -4.43
C ALA A 73 -8.31 5.74 -3.02
N ASP A 74 -8.92 6.87 -2.63
CA ASP A 74 -9.57 7.05 -1.33
C ASP A 74 -10.77 6.10 -1.13
N VAL A 75 -11.60 5.95 -2.17
CA VAL A 75 -12.75 5.03 -2.19
C VAL A 75 -12.26 3.59 -2.10
N LEU A 76 -11.28 3.22 -2.92
CA LEU A 76 -10.71 1.88 -2.92
C LEU A 76 -9.99 1.56 -1.61
N GLY A 77 -9.34 2.53 -0.99
CA GLY A 77 -8.65 2.36 0.28
C GLY A 77 -9.62 2.15 1.45
N THR A 78 -10.77 2.84 1.44
CA THR A 78 -11.86 2.58 2.40
C THR A 78 -12.46 1.18 2.20
N GLN A 79 -12.65 0.77 0.94
CA GLN A 79 -13.14 -0.56 0.59
C GLN A 79 -12.13 -1.66 1.00
N ALA A 80 -10.84 -1.41 0.80
CA ALA A 80 -9.74 -2.28 1.22
C ALA A 80 -9.72 -2.45 2.75
N ALA A 81 -9.88 -1.35 3.49
CA ALA A 81 -9.98 -1.37 4.94
C ALA A 81 -11.20 -2.15 5.44
N SER A 82 -12.28 -2.18 4.64
CA SER A 82 -13.50 -2.94 4.91
C SER A 82 -13.41 -4.42 4.49
N GLY A 83 -12.32 -4.85 3.85
CA GLY A 83 -12.13 -6.22 3.35
C GLY A 83 -12.99 -6.58 2.11
N THR A 84 -13.74 -5.62 1.57
CA THR A 84 -14.61 -5.80 0.38
C THR A 84 -14.07 -5.09 -0.87
N GLY A 85 -12.83 -4.60 -0.77
CA GLY A 85 -12.11 -3.92 -1.84
C GLY A 85 -11.97 -4.76 -3.09
N SER A 86 -12.76 -4.44 -4.12
CA SER A 86 -12.58 -4.98 -5.46
C SER A 86 -12.77 -3.91 -6.52
N CYS A 87 -12.05 -4.02 -7.63
CA CYS A 87 -12.25 -3.16 -8.79
C CYS A 87 -11.98 -3.89 -10.09
N THR A 88 -12.63 -3.47 -11.18
CA THR A 88 -12.40 -4.04 -12.51
C THR A 88 -11.42 -3.15 -13.28
N ALA A 89 -10.30 -3.71 -13.69
CA ALA A 89 -9.31 -3.01 -14.49
C ALA A 89 -9.89 -2.65 -15.86
N LYS A 90 -9.90 -1.35 -16.16
CA LYS A 90 -10.30 -0.81 -17.47
C LYS A 90 -9.13 -0.64 -18.42
N SER A 91 -7.92 -0.56 -17.89
CA SER A 91 -6.68 -0.42 -18.67
C SER A 91 -5.56 -1.22 -18.04
N THR A 92 -4.55 -1.55 -18.84
CA THR A 92 -3.30 -2.14 -18.34
C THR A 92 -2.31 -1.05 -17.97
N SER A 93 -1.34 -1.40 -17.12
CA SER A 93 -0.22 -0.54 -16.75
C SER A 93 0.98 -1.41 -16.46
N SER A 94 2.19 -0.94 -16.74
CA SER A 94 3.42 -1.71 -16.50
C SER A 94 3.55 -2.18 -15.05
N ALA A 95 3.03 -1.40 -14.09
CA ALA A 95 2.98 -1.80 -12.69
C ALA A 95 2.05 -3.00 -12.44
N LEU A 96 0.88 -3.02 -13.09
CA LEU A 96 -0.07 -4.15 -13.01
C LEU A 96 0.52 -5.39 -13.69
N ASP A 97 1.17 -5.21 -14.83
CA ASP A 97 1.81 -6.29 -15.59
C ASP A 97 2.89 -6.99 -14.75
N GLN A 98 3.71 -6.21 -14.04
CA GLN A 98 4.71 -6.76 -13.12
C GLN A 98 4.07 -7.52 -11.95
N ILE A 99 3.03 -6.97 -11.32
CA ILE A 99 2.31 -7.64 -10.23
C ILE A 99 1.75 -9.00 -10.69
N VAL A 100 1.16 -9.04 -11.88
CA VAL A 100 0.61 -10.27 -12.47
C VAL A 100 1.73 -11.27 -12.74
N LEU A 101 2.83 -10.82 -13.35
CA LEU A 101 4.00 -11.66 -13.60
C LEU A 101 4.59 -12.21 -12.30
N GLU A 102 4.70 -11.38 -11.25
CA GLU A 102 5.17 -11.80 -9.93
C GLU A 102 4.22 -12.79 -9.26
N GLN A 103 2.90 -12.62 -9.41
CA GLN A 103 1.93 -13.61 -8.92
C GLN A 103 2.07 -14.95 -9.65
N ILE A 104 2.21 -14.94 -10.97
CA ILE A 104 2.40 -16.17 -11.76
C ILE A 104 3.70 -16.87 -11.35
N LYS A 105 4.80 -16.11 -11.24
CA LYS A 105 6.11 -16.64 -10.82
C LYS A 105 6.12 -17.11 -9.36
N GLY A 106 5.47 -16.37 -8.47
CA GLY A 106 5.34 -16.71 -7.05
C GLY A 106 4.47 -17.94 -6.81
N THR A 107 3.47 -18.17 -7.66
CA THR A 107 2.65 -19.40 -7.65
C THR A 107 3.44 -20.61 -8.18
N THR A 108 4.41 -20.39 -9.05
CA THR A 108 5.28 -21.45 -9.61
C THR A 108 6.37 -21.92 -8.63
N GLN A 109 6.69 -21.15 -7.58
CA GLN A 109 7.70 -21.51 -6.58
C GLN A 109 7.17 -22.27 -5.35
N ARG A 110 5.96 -22.85 -5.42
CA ARG A 110 5.43 -23.73 -4.37
C ARG A 110 5.24 -25.15 -4.84
#